data_AF-K0K756-F1
#
_entry.id   AF-K0K756-F1
#
_cell.length_a   1.000
_cell.length_b   1.000
_cell.length_c   1.000
_cell.angle_alpha   90.00
_cell.angle_beta   90.00
_cell.angle_gamma   90.00
#
_symmetry.space_group_name_H-M   'P 1'
#
loop_
_entity.id
_entity.type
_entity.pdbx_description
1 polymer ?
#
loop_
_entity_poly.entity_id
_entity_poly.type
_entity_poly.pdbx_seq_one_letter_code
_entity_poly.pdbx_strand_id
1 'polypeptide(L)'
;MSDITTELRAMHDDASLWSQAAEKVEAPRRAIGDLHLTGADLSMWAVDRNLDQTYENARVVLEDLLGRAVEAFTGLGDSLRAAAETYQREEEANMHELNRIAGNR
;
A
#
# COMPACT_ATOMS: atom_id res chain seq x y z
N MET A 1 -28.35 7.84 11.37
CA MET A 1 -27.95 6.68 10.52
C MET A 1 -27.20 7.09 9.24
N SER A 2 -27.30 8.33 8.72
CA SER A 2 -26.55 8.73 7.50
C SER A 2 -25.06 9.02 7.72
N ASP A 3 -24.63 9.34 8.94
CA ASP A 3 -23.25 9.81 9.17
C ASP A 3 -22.27 8.64 9.19
N ILE A 4 -22.54 7.59 9.97
CA ILE A 4 -21.66 6.42 10.06
C ILE A 4 -21.53 5.66 8.73
N THR A 5 -22.60 5.58 7.93
CA THR A 5 -22.55 4.95 6.61
C THR A 5 -21.72 5.76 5.62
N THR A 6 -21.74 7.09 5.74
CA THR A 6 -20.91 7.98 4.93
C THR A 6 -19.45 7.90 5.33
N GLU A 7 -19.15 7.86 6.62
CA GLU A 7 -17.80 7.70 7.17
C GLU A 7 -17.18 6.35 6.79
N LEU A 8 -17.93 5.25 6.95
CA LEU A 8 -17.49 3.91 6.53
C LEU A 8 -17.17 3.86 5.03
N ARG A 9 -18.01 4.46 4.19
CA ARG A 9 -17.74 4.54 2.75
C ARG A 9 -16.45 5.31 2.47
N ALA A 10 -16.24 6.45 3.10
CA ALA A 10 -15.01 7.23 2.93
C ALA A 10 -13.77 6.42 3.33
N MET A 11 -13.83 5.66 4.43
CA MET A 11 -12.72 4.78 4.85
C MET A 11 -12.44 3.67 3.83
N HIS A 12 -13.48 3.06 3.25
CA HIS A 12 -13.32 2.06 2.20
C HIS A 12 -12.78 2.64 0.89
N ASP A 13 -13.22 3.84 0.52
CA ASP A 13 -12.73 4.55 -0.67
C ASP A 13 -11.24 4.88 -0.51
N ASP A 14 -10.84 5.45 0.63
CA ASP A 14 -9.44 5.74 0.93
C ASP A 14 -8.58 4.47 1.01
N ALA A 15 -9.07 3.41 1.66
CA ALA A 15 -8.38 2.11 1.67
C ALA A 15 -8.12 1.59 0.24
N SER A 16 -9.12 1.74 -0.63
CA SER A 16 -9.01 1.33 -2.03
C SER A 16 -8.02 2.19 -2.82
N LEU A 17 -7.94 3.49 -2.53
CA LEU A 17 -6.95 4.38 -3.14
C LEU A 17 -5.52 4.00 -2.71
N TRP A 18 -5.30 3.66 -1.45
CA TRP A 18 -4.01 3.18 -0.98
C TRP A 18 -3.61 1.86 -1.64
N SER A 19 -4.52 0.89 -1.76
CA SER A 19 -4.24 -0.36 -2.50
C SER A 19 -3.89 -0.09 -3.97
N GLN A 20 -4.62 0.79 -4.65
CA GLN A 20 -4.30 1.19 -6.03
C GLN A 20 -2.94 1.89 -6.15
N ALA A 21 -2.56 2.70 -5.16
CA ALA A 21 -1.25 3.33 -5.14
C ALA A 21 -0.13 2.28 -5.02
N ALA A 22 -0.31 1.26 -4.18
CA ALA A 22 0.62 0.13 -4.08
C ALA A 22 0.78 -0.58 -5.43
N GLU A 23 -0.32 -0.91 -6.10
CA GLU A 23 -0.30 -1.55 -7.43
C GLU A 23 0.44 -0.71 -8.48
N LYS A 24 0.24 0.61 -8.47
CA LYS A 24 0.90 1.54 -9.42
C LYS A 24 2.41 1.68 -9.18
N VAL A 25 2.90 1.41 -7.97
CA VAL A 25 4.33 1.43 -7.64
C VAL A 25 5.00 0.08 -7.88
N GLU A 26 4.26 -1.01 -7.76
CA GLU A 26 4.79 -2.37 -7.90
C GLU A 26 5.36 -2.64 -9.30
N ALA A 27 4.72 -2.15 -10.37
CA ALA A 27 5.24 -2.32 -11.73
C ALA A 27 6.59 -1.61 -11.95
N PRO A 28 6.76 -0.32 -11.59
CA PRO A 28 8.07 0.34 -11.57
C PRO A 28 9.12 -0.38 -10.73
N ARG A 29 8.76 -0.88 -9.54
CA ARG A 29 9.67 -1.63 -8.67
C ARG A 29 10.26 -2.85 -9.38
N ARG A 30 9.40 -3.67 -9.98
CA ARG A 30 9.82 -4.86 -10.75
C ARG A 30 10.68 -4.49 -11.95
N ALA A 31 10.25 -3.47 -12.71
CA ALA A 31 11.00 -3.01 -13.88
C ALA A 31 12.43 -2.60 -13.52
N ILE A 32 12.65 -1.92 -12.37
CA ILE A 32 13.97 -1.58 -11.86
C ILE A 32 14.73 -2.81 -11.36
N GLY A 33 14.04 -3.76 -10.72
CA GLY A 33 14.60 -5.06 -10.32
C GLY A 33 15.23 -5.84 -11.47
N ASP A 34 14.61 -5.78 -12.64
CA ASP A 34 15.06 -6.48 -13.85
C ASP A 34 16.20 -5.76 -14.60
N LEU A 35 16.50 -4.50 -14.26
CA LEU A 35 17.62 -3.79 -14.87
C LEU A 35 18.94 -4.35 -14.33
N HIS A 36 19.86 -4.73 -15.21
CA HIS A 36 21.20 -5.08 -14.78
C HIS A 36 22.19 -4.68 -15.87
N LEU A 37 23.20 -3.89 -15.49
CA LEU A 37 24.33 -3.57 -16.34
C LEU A 37 25.56 -4.12 -15.65
N THR A 38 26.22 -5.07 -16.29
CA THR A 38 27.48 -5.62 -15.81
C THR A 38 28.64 -4.78 -16.33
N GLY A 39 29.83 -4.98 -15.74
CA GLY A 39 31.07 -4.45 -16.32
C GLY A 39 31.35 -4.94 -17.75
N ALA A 40 30.73 -6.04 -18.20
CA ALA A 40 30.83 -6.52 -19.59
C ALA A 40 29.91 -5.73 -20.55
N ASP A 41 28.82 -5.15 -20.04
CA ASP A 41 27.91 -4.30 -20.79
C ASP A 41 28.40 -2.84 -20.86
N LEU A 42 29.40 -2.51 -20.04
CA LEU A 42 29.99 -1.19 -19.92
C LEU A 42 31.42 -1.16 -20.48
N SER A 43 31.88 0.02 -20.90
CA SER A 43 33.27 0.19 -21.34
C SER A 43 34.25 -0.03 -20.19
N MET A 44 35.48 -0.47 -20.49
CA MET A 44 36.56 -0.61 -19.49
C MET A 44 36.81 0.68 -18.70
N TRP A 45 36.70 1.84 -19.37
CA TRP A 45 36.79 3.16 -18.74
C TRP A 45 35.72 3.41 -17.65
N ALA A 46 34.53 2.84 -17.84
CA ALA A 46 33.40 2.97 -16.91
C ALA A 46 33.60 2.09 -15.68
N VAL A 47 34.13 0.87 -15.88
CA VAL A 47 34.54 -0.04 -14.81
C VAL A 47 35.68 0.57 -13.99
N ASP A 48 36.70 1.15 -14.64
CA ASP A 48 37.80 1.86 -13.96
C ASP A 48 37.32 3.03 -13.07
N ARG A 49 36.10 3.53 -13.32
CA ARG A 49 35.45 4.60 -12.54
C ARG A 49 34.38 4.09 -11.58
N ASN A 50 34.24 2.76 -11.41
CA ASN A 50 33.21 2.12 -10.59
C ASN A 50 31.77 2.52 -10.97
N LEU A 51 31.52 2.81 -12.26
CA LEU A 51 30.19 3.20 -12.72
C LEU A 51 29.22 2.01 -12.65
N ASP A 52 29.70 0.80 -12.92
CA ASP A 52 28.96 -0.46 -12.76
C ASP A 52 28.46 -0.62 -11.31
N GLN A 53 29.36 -0.45 -10.33
CA GLN A 53 29.01 -0.54 -8.92
C GLN A 53 28.09 0.60 -8.47
N THR A 54 28.34 1.82 -8.95
CA THR A 54 27.49 2.98 -8.65
C THR A 54 26.07 2.79 -9.20
N TYR A 55 25.96 2.30 -10.42
CA TYR A 55 24.69 1.99 -11.06
C TYR A 55 23.92 0.92 -10.29
N GLU A 56 24.57 -0.20 -9.97
CA GLU A 56 23.94 -1.30 -9.25
C GLU A 56 23.49 -0.88 -7.85
N ASN A 57 24.33 -0.12 -7.12
CA ASN A 57 23.94 0.42 -5.81
C ASN A 57 22.73 1.34 -5.90
N ALA A 58 22.69 2.25 -6.89
CA ALA A 58 21.56 3.14 -7.08
C ALA A 58 20.27 2.38 -7.42
N ARG A 59 20.38 1.37 -8.29
CA ARG A 59 19.26 0.49 -8.67
C ARG A 59 18.68 -0.23 -7.46
N VAL A 60 19.52 -0.88 -6.65
CA VAL A 60 19.11 -1.60 -5.44
C VAL A 60 18.44 -0.67 -4.44
N VAL A 61 18.99 0.53 -4.20
CA VAL A 61 18.39 1.52 -3.30
C VAL A 61 17.02 1.98 -3.80
N LEU A 62 16.87 2.24 -5.09
CA LEU A 62 15.58 2.62 -5.67
C LEU A 62 14.56 1.49 -5.60
N GLU A 63 14.96 0.25 -5.88
CA GLU A 63 14.10 -0.93 -5.74
C GLU A 63 13.60 -1.10 -4.29
N ASP A 64 14.48 -0.98 -3.31
CA ASP A 64 14.14 -1.04 -1.88
C ASP A 64 13.17 0.07 -1.46
N LEU A 65 13.43 1.31 -1.87
CA LEU A 65 12.54 2.44 -1.57
C LEU A 65 11.12 2.24 -2.14
N LEU A 66 11.02 1.74 -3.36
CA LEU A 66 9.72 1.42 -3.96
C LEU A 66 9.05 0.23 -3.27
N GLY A 67 9.82 -0.78 -2.85
CA GLY A 67 9.32 -1.89 -2.03
C GLY A 67 8.70 -1.40 -0.72
N ARG A 68 9.41 -0.56 0.03
CA ARG A 68 8.89 0.04 1.26
C ARG A 68 7.66 0.90 1.03
N ALA A 69 7.57 1.60 -0.11
CA ALA A 69 6.37 2.37 -0.46
C ALA A 69 5.15 1.45 -0.70
N VAL A 70 5.34 0.33 -1.41
CA VAL A 70 4.28 -0.68 -1.61
C VAL A 70 3.80 -1.25 -0.28
N GLU A 71 4.72 -1.61 0.61
CA GLU A 71 4.40 -2.11 1.95
C GLU A 71 3.63 -1.09 2.77
N ALA A 72 4.07 0.18 2.77
CA ALA A 72 3.42 1.26 3.50
C ALA A 72 1.99 1.52 2.99
N PHE A 73 1.80 1.60 1.68
CA PHE A 73 0.47 1.82 1.09
C PHE A 73 -0.47 0.64 1.38
N THR A 74 0.02 -0.59 1.27
CA THR A 74 -0.77 -1.78 1.59
C THR A 74 -1.17 -1.77 3.06
N GLY A 75 -0.22 -1.52 3.97
CA GLY A 75 -0.49 -1.49 5.41
C GLY A 75 -1.49 -0.41 5.82
N LEU A 76 -1.45 0.78 5.21
CA LEU A 76 -2.44 1.84 5.44
C LEU A 76 -3.83 1.43 4.96
N GLY A 77 -3.92 0.87 3.75
CA GLY A 77 -5.19 0.42 3.20
C GLY A 77 -5.83 -0.69 4.04
N ASP A 78 -5.05 -1.67 4.48
CA ASP A 78 -5.52 -2.75 5.33
C ASP A 78 -5.97 -2.26 6.71
N SER A 79 -5.24 -1.29 7.29
CA SER A 79 -5.62 -0.69 8.58
C SER A 79 -6.96 0.05 8.49
N LEU A 80 -7.18 0.82 7.42
CA LEU A 80 -8.45 1.51 7.19
C LEU A 80 -9.60 0.53 6.98
N ARG A 81 -9.38 -0.54 6.21
CA ARG A 81 -10.39 -1.58 5.99
C ARG A 81 -10.76 -2.28 7.29
N ALA A 82 -9.77 -2.67 8.09
CA ALA A 82 -10.00 -3.32 9.38
C ALA A 82 -10.74 -2.41 10.38
N ALA A 83 -10.42 -1.11 10.38
CA ALA A 83 -11.12 -0.14 11.21
C ALA A 83 -12.59 0.04 10.76
N ALA A 84 -12.84 0.18 9.46
CA ALA A 84 -14.20 0.31 8.90
C ALA A 84 -15.05 -0.93 9.22
N GLU A 85 -14.51 -2.13 9.02
CA GLU A 85 -15.20 -3.38 9.36
C GLU A 85 -15.52 -3.48 10.86
N THR A 86 -14.65 -2.96 11.72
CA THR A 86 -14.87 -2.94 13.17
C THR A 86 -16.02 -2.01 13.54
N TYR A 87 -16.01 -0.78 13.02
CA TYR A 87 -17.09 0.18 13.24
C TYR A 87 -18.42 -0.31 12.70
N GLN A 88 -18.45 -0.96 11.54
CA GLN A 88 -19.68 -1.55 11.00
C GLN A 88 -20.26 -2.61 11.93
N ARG A 89 -19.42 -3.54 12.44
CA ARG A 89 -19.87 -4.60 13.36
C ARG A 89 -20.40 -4.03 14.67
N GLU A 90 -19.74 -3.01 15.22
CA GLU A 90 -20.16 -2.35 16.45
C GLU A 90 -21.52 -1.64 16.27
N GLU A 91 -21.73 -0.96 15.14
CA GLU A 91 -23.00 -0.30 14.84
C GLU A 91 -24.15 -1.32 14.66
N GLU A 92 -23.91 -2.41 13.94
CA GLU A 92 -24.89 -3.50 13.77
C GLU A 92 -25.27 -4.11 15.13
N ALA A 93 -24.30 -4.36 16.00
CA ALA A 93 -24.54 -4.88 17.36
C ALA A 93 -25.37 -3.90 18.21
N ASN A 94 -25.04 -2.61 18.17
CA ASN A 94 -25.77 -1.57 18.88
C ASN A 94 -27.22 -1.46 18.40
N MET A 95 -27.44 -1.50 17.09
CA MET A 95 -28.79 -1.49 16.49
C MET A 95 -29.61 -2.71 16.90
N HIS A 96 -29.00 -3.90 16.96
CA HIS A 96 -29.67 -5.10 17.44
C HIS A 96 -30.09 -4.99 18.93
N GLU A 97 -29.24 -4.43 19.77
CA GLU A 97 -29.56 -4.21 21.19
C GLU A 97 -30.68 -3.18 21.37
N LEU A 98 -30.63 -2.07 20.64
CA LEU A 98 -31.69 -1.05 20.65
C LEU A 98 -33.04 -1.63 20.22
N ASN A 99 -33.06 -2.44 19.15
CA ASN A 99 -34.28 -3.09 18.67
C ASN A 99 -34.84 -4.09 19.70
N ARG A 100 -33.97 -4.83 20.41
CA ARG A 100 -34.36 -5.74 21.49
C ARG A 100 -35.01 -4.99 22.66
N ILE A 101 -34.44 -3.86 23.06
CA ILE A 101 -34.98 -3.03 24.15
C ILE A 101 -36.31 -2.38 23.73
N ALA A 102 -36.38 -1.86 22.50
CA ALA A 102 -37.57 -1.19 21.98
C ALA A 102 -38.75 -2.14 21.74
N GLY A 103 -38.49 -3.40 21.35
CA GLY A 103 -39.52 -4.43 21.14
C GLY A 103 -40.04 -5.11 22.40
N ASN A 104 -39.41 -4.87 23.56
CA ASN A 104 -39.84 -5.39 24.87
C ASN A 104 -40.67 -4.38 25.69
N ARG A 105 -41.25 -3.37 25.05
CA ARG A 105 -42.23 -2.43 25.61
C ARG A 105 -43.56 -2.57 24.88
#